data_AF-A0A0M0JVZ6-F1
#
_entry.id   AF-A0A0M0JVZ6-F1
#
_cell.length_a   1.000
_cell.length_b   1.000
_cell.length_c   1.000
_cell.angle_alpha   90.00
_cell.angle_beta   90.00
_cell.angle_gamma   90.00
#
_symmetry.space_group_name_H-M   'P 1'
#
loop_
_entity.id
_entity.type
_entity.pdbx_description
1 polymer ?
#
loop_
_entity_poly.entity_id
_entity_poly.type
_entity_poly.pdbx_seq_one_letter_code
_entity_poly.pdbx_strand_id
1 'polypeptide(L)'
;MCTVERTSCGGVLRAIDADQVHAIVDLLETPLGIYPCATVRTRDLLWADLGRDWSLSAPLPVRPEWVDGDDDELENVSVTPSPDVQALHGLGIGAATAAAGSTPANEKYFVQRYMLFSRYDEGVQLDDEGWFSVTPEVLARHIAERCRCDLILDAFAGVGGNAIQFAFECERVLAIELDRPRLLLAQHNARVYEVADRIEWMHGDFLALAPSLKADVVFLSPPWGGPEYTQAKTFDLVTMMGGLDGAEILRAALRIAPNVAYFLPRNADERQIAQLAAEAGVPVEIERCRLNGHPKGIMAYFGFEQEVG
;
A
#
# COMPACT_ATOMS: atom_id res chain seq x y z
N MET A 1 -18.05 -18.06 -14.11
CA MET A 1 -18.98 -18.19 -12.97
C MET A 1 -18.25 -17.66 -11.75
N CYS A 2 -18.60 -16.45 -11.26
CA CYS A 2 -18.05 -15.94 -10.00
C CYS A 2 -18.55 -16.84 -8.87
N THR A 3 -17.65 -17.54 -8.21
CA THR A 3 -17.90 -18.08 -6.87
C THR A 3 -18.08 -16.89 -5.95
N VAL A 4 -19.34 -16.54 -5.66
CA VAL A 4 -19.68 -15.64 -4.56
C VAL A 4 -19.34 -16.39 -3.29
N GLU A 5 -18.10 -16.22 -2.82
CA GLU A 5 -17.70 -16.72 -1.50
C GLU A 5 -18.57 -16.01 -0.48
N ARG A 6 -19.37 -16.78 0.25
CA ARG A 6 -20.17 -16.27 1.37
C ARG A 6 -19.23 -15.95 2.51
N THR A 7 -18.69 -14.73 2.51
CA THR A 7 -18.02 -14.18 3.68
C THR A 7 -19.09 -13.90 4.75
N SER A 8 -19.08 -14.65 5.85
CA SER A 8 -19.94 -14.38 7.01
C SER A 8 -19.20 -13.46 7.97
N CYS A 9 -19.50 -12.17 7.91
CA CYS A 9 -18.94 -11.19 8.84
C CYS A 9 -19.62 -11.29 10.21
N GLY A 10 -18.93 -11.88 11.21
CA GLY A 10 -19.35 -11.83 12.61
C GLY A 10 -18.89 -10.58 13.36
N GLY A 11 -18.32 -9.61 12.64
CA GLY A 11 -17.57 -8.49 13.19
C GLY A 11 -18.40 -7.31 13.70
N VAL A 12 -17.77 -6.48 14.53
CA VAL A 12 -18.34 -5.21 15.01
C VAL A 12 -18.13 -4.15 13.93
N LEU A 13 -19.22 -3.56 13.43
CA LEU A 13 -19.14 -2.47 12.47
C LEU A 13 -18.59 -1.20 13.14
N ARG A 14 -17.49 -0.67 12.62
CA ARG A 14 -16.83 0.55 13.11
C ARG A 14 -17.26 1.80 12.36
N ALA A 15 -17.33 1.71 11.04
CA ALA A 15 -17.66 2.83 10.18
C ALA A 15 -18.23 2.32 8.86
N ILE A 16 -19.06 3.14 8.22
CA ILE A 16 -19.46 2.98 6.83
C ILE A 16 -19.12 4.30 6.13
N ASP A 17 -18.56 4.24 4.93
CA ASP A 17 -18.37 5.44 4.09
C ASP A 17 -19.73 6.11 3.76
N ALA A 18 -19.71 7.39 3.41
CA ALA A 18 -20.95 8.13 3.17
C ALA A 18 -21.79 7.57 2.00
N ASP A 19 -21.11 6.96 1.03
CA ASP A 19 -21.74 6.34 -0.14
C ASP A 19 -22.30 4.94 0.19
N GLN A 20 -22.07 4.44 1.40
CA GLN A 20 -22.47 3.13 1.89
C GLN A 20 -21.92 1.97 1.06
N VAL A 21 -20.81 2.18 0.37
CA VAL A 21 -20.15 1.18 -0.47
C VAL A 21 -19.22 0.33 0.36
N HIS A 22 -18.49 0.92 1.31
CA HIS A 22 -17.53 0.23 2.16
C HIS A 22 -17.80 0.42 3.64
N ALA A 23 -17.50 -0.63 4.39
CA ALA A 23 -17.61 -0.72 5.82
C ALA A 23 -16.26 -1.13 6.41
N ILE A 24 -15.88 -0.48 7.51
CA ILE A 24 -14.79 -0.92 8.37
C ILE A 24 -15.40 -1.78 9.45
N VAL A 25 -14.95 -3.02 9.56
CA VAL A 25 -15.43 -4.00 10.54
C VAL A 25 -14.27 -4.55 11.35
N ASP A 26 -14.47 -4.62 12.66
CA ASP A 26 -13.55 -5.28 13.57
C ASP A 26 -13.89 -6.75 13.70
N LEU A 27 -12.88 -7.58 13.98
CA LEU A 27 -13.06 -9.02 14.18
C LEU A 27 -13.80 -9.67 13.01
N LEU A 28 -13.43 -9.29 11.77
CA LEU A 28 -14.00 -9.91 10.58
C LEU A 28 -13.61 -11.38 10.56
N GLU A 29 -14.58 -12.26 10.75
CA GLU A 29 -14.39 -13.69 10.52
C GLU A 29 -14.58 -14.01 9.03
N THR A 30 -13.69 -14.84 8.51
CA THR A 30 -13.75 -15.37 7.15
C THR A 30 -13.30 -16.84 7.16
N PRO A 31 -13.45 -17.60 6.06
CA PRO A 31 -12.87 -18.95 5.96
C PRO A 31 -11.35 -19.02 6.16
N LEU A 32 -10.70 -17.87 6.09
CA LEU A 32 -9.26 -17.67 6.11
C LEU A 32 -8.76 -17.35 7.53
N GLY A 33 -9.53 -16.57 8.30
CA GLY A 33 -9.24 -16.31 9.71
C GLY A 33 -10.11 -15.18 10.29
N ILE A 34 -9.77 -14.77 11.51
CA ILE A 34 -10.36 -13.61 12.22
C ILE A 34 -9.41 -12.42 12.09
N TYR A 35 -9.90 -11.30 11.58
CA TYR A 35 -9.10 -10.10 11.37
C TYR A 35 -9.48 -9.00 12.34
N PRO A 36 -8.50 -8.37 13.03
CA PRO A 36 -8.78 -7.33 14.02
C PRO A 36 -9.56 -6.14 13.46
N CYS A 37 -9.28 -5.75 12.21
CA CYS A 37 -9.93 -4.66 11.50
C CYS A 37 -9.81 -4.89 9.98
N ALA A 38 -10.91 -4.76 9.23
CA ALA A 38 -10.95 -5.01 7.79
C ALA A 38 -11.90 -4.02 7.08
N THR A 39 -11.57 -3.67 5.84
CA THR A 39 -12.50 -2.96 4.95
C THR A 39 -13.21 -3.98 4.08
N VAL A 40 -14.54 -3.97 4.09
CA VAL A 40 -15.38 -4.85 3.28
C VAL A 40 -16.42 -4.01 2.56
N ARG A 41 -16.96 -4.50 1.45
CA ARG A 41 -18.11 -3.81 0.87
C ARG A 41 -19.31 -4.01 1.77
N THR A 42 -20.07 -2.95 1.98
CA THR A 42 -21.31 -3.02 2.75
C THR A 42 -22.26 -4.07 2.19
N ARG A 43 -22.28 -4.26 0.86
CA ARG A 43 -23.10 -5.28 0.19
C ARG A 43 -22.68 -6.73 0.49
N ASP A 44 -21.43 -6.92 0.91
CA ASP A 44 -20.89 -8.24 1.26
C ASP A 44 -21.06 -8.54 2.76
N LEU A 45 -21.55 -7.57 3.55
CA LEU A 45 -21.89 -7.79 4.95
C LEU A 45 -23.21 -8.56 5.07
N LEU A 46 -23.16 -9.79 5.57
CA LEU A 46 -24.36 -10.58 5.85
C LEU A 46 -25.10 -10.10 7.10
N TRP A 47 -24.35 -9.70 8.14
CA TRP A 47 -24.85 -9.10 9.37
C TRP A 47 -23.73 -8.36 10.10
N ALA A 48 -24.02 -7.38 10.94
CA ALA A 48 -23.02 -6.75 11.81
C ALA A 48 -23.65 -6.41 13.16
N ASP A 49 -22.89 -6.55 14.24
CA ASP A 49 -23.34 -6.15 15.57
C ASP A 49 -23.21 -4.63 15.73
N LEU A 50 -24.36 -3.96 15.90
CA LEU A 50 -24.46 -2.52 16.13
C LEU A 50 -24.56 -2.25 17.65
N GLY A 51 -23.56 -2.67 18.39
CA GLY A 51 -23.56 -2.56 19.86
C GLY A 51 -23.51 -1.14 20.43
N ARG A 52 -23.47 -0.08 19.58
CA ARG A 52 -23.46 1.35 19.96
C ARG A 52 -24.16 2.21 18.89
N ASP A 53 -24.57 3.42 19.28
CA ASP A 53 -24.99 4.46 18.33
C ASP A 53 -23.88 4.70 17.31
N TRP A 54 -24.23 4.53 16.03
CA TRP A 54 -23.32 4.65 14.91
C TRP A 54 -23.51 5.99 14.21
N SER A 55 -22.43 6.56 13.71
CA SER A 55 -22.46 7.72 12.83
C SER A 55 -22.13 7.27 11.41
N LEU A 56 -22.90 7.78 10.44
CA LEU A 56 -22.41 7.83 9.06
C LEU A 56 -21.14 8.66 9.08
N SER A 57 -20.04 8.05 8.64
CA SER A 57 -18.88 8.86 8.27
C SER A 57 -19.35 9.75 7.13
N ALA A 58 -19.02 11.04 7.17
CA ALA A 58 -18.95 11.82 5.93
C ALA A 58 -18.06 11.05 4.92
N PRO A 59 -18.05 11.33 3.60
CA PRO A 59 -16.95 10.84 2.76
C PRO A 59 -15.65 11.18 3.50
N LEU A 60 -14.79 10.18 3.77
CA LEU A 60 -13.73 10.21 4.79
C LEU A 60 -13.20 11.63 5.05
N PRO A 61 -13.63 12.32 6.13
CA PRO A 61 -13.23 13.70 6.39
C PRO A 61 -11.84 13.75 7.06
N VAL A 62 -11.12 14.85 6.82
CA VAL A 62 -9.74 15.11 7.26
C VAL A 62 -9.56 15.03 8.79
N ARG A 63 -8.41 14.49 9.20
CA ARG A 63 -7.91 14.23 10.59
C ARG A 63 -8.17 15.35 11.62
N PRO A 64 -8.38 14.99 12.90
CA PRO A 64 -8.02 15.81 14.05
C PRO A 64 -6.66 15.42 14.65
N GLU A 65 -5.91 16.42 15.11
CA GLU A 65 -4.62 16.31 15.80
C GLU A 65 -4.75 15.63 17.17
N TRP A 66 -3.92 14.61 17.43
CA TRP A 66 -3.78 13.99 18.76
C TRP A 66 -2.33 13.61 19.05
N VAL A 67 -1.99 13.78 20.33
CA VAL A 67 -0.65 13.94 20.93
C VAL A 67 0.08 12.60 21.10
N ASP A 68 1.40 12.64 20.90
CA ASP A 68 2.32 11.51 20.98
C ASP A 68 2.27 10.75 22.33
N GLY A 69 2.14 9.43 22.23
CA GLY A 69 2.44 8.46 23.28
C GLY A 69 3.08 7.21 22.65
N ASP A 70 4.17 6.73 23.26
CA ASP A 70 5.01 5.63 22.76
C ASP A 70 4.27 4.26 22.77
N ASP A 71 4.28 3.55 21.64
CA ASP A 71 3.51 2.31 21.37
C ASP A 71 4.39 1.04 21.22
N ASP A 72 5.51 0.94 21.94
CA ASP A 72 6.40 -0.24 21.87
C ASP A 72 5.84 -1.52 22.57
N GLU A 73 4.65 -1.48 23.17
CA GLU A 73 4.13 -2.60 23.99
C GLU A 73 3.05 -3.51 23.36
N LEU A 74 2.56 -3.26 22.14
CA LEU A 74 1.44 -4.02 21.58
C LEU A 74 1.82 -5.21 20.67
N GLU A 75 3.09 -5.40 20.31
CA GLU A 75 3.49 -6.47 19.38
C GLU A 75 3.71 -7.85 20.02
N ASN A 76 3.58 -8.00 21.35
CA ASN A 76 3.82 -9.28 22.05
C ASN A 76 2.62 -9.82 22.87
N VAL A 77 1.38 -9.57 22.44
CA VAL A 77 0.23 -10.25 23.05
C VAL A 77 -0.01 -11.60 22.36
N SER A 78 0.46 -12.68 22.98
CA SER A 78 0.00 -14.04 22.65
C SER A 78 -1.47 -14.15 23.04
N VAL A 79 -2.36 -14.24 22.05
CA VAL A 79 -3.79 -14.47 22.28
C VAL A 79 -3.99 -15.93 22.67
N THR A 80 -4.19 -16.21 23.96
CA THR A 80 -4.79 -17.46 24.40
C THR A 80 -6.29 -17.39 24.13
N PRO A 81 -6.88 -18.34 23.37
CA PRO A 81 -8.31 -18.31 23.10
C PRO A 81 -9.10 -18.46 24.41
N SER A 82 -10.21 -17.73 24.52
CA SER A 82 -11.07 -17.80 25.70
C SER A 82 -11.70 -19.19 25.85
N PRO A 83 -12.10 -19.59 27.07
CA PRO A 83 -12.68 -20.90 27.35
C PRO A 83 -13.95 -21.22 26.55
N ASP A 84 -14.59 -20.22 25.93
CA ASP A 84 -15.89 -20.36 25.27
C ASP A 84 -15.81 -20.96 23.86
N VAL A 85 -14.61 -21.01 23.25
CA VAL A 85 -14.41 -21.62 21.91
C VAL A 85 -14.46 -23.16 21.96
N GLN A 86 -14.25 -23.78 23.13
CA GLN A 86 -14.25 -25.25 23.25
C GLN A 86 -15.66 -25.88 23.28
N ALA A 87 -16.72 -25.10 23.47
CA ALA A 87 -18.07 -25.64 23.67
C ALA A 87 -18.86 -25.92 22.37
N LEU A 88 -18.36 -25.51 21.20
CA LEU A 88 -19.09 -25.65 19.92
C LEU A 88 -18.75 -26.92 19.12
N HIS A 89 -17.78 -27.73 19.57
CA HIS A 89 -17.44 -29.02 18.94
C HIS A 89 -18.45 -30.16 19.23
N GLY A 90 -19.49 -29.91 20.03
CA GLY A 90 -20.44 -30.94 20.50
C GLY A 90 -21.68 -31.19 19.62
N LEU A 91 -21.90 -30.41 18.55
CA LEU A 91 -23.05 -30.58 17.67
C LEU A 91 -22.59 -31.13 16.32
N GLY A 92 -22.54 -32.46 16.22
CA GLY A 92 -22.10 -33.20 15.04
C GLY A 92 -22.95 -32.91 13.79
N ILE A 93 -22.55 -31.89 13.03
CA ILE A 93 -22.97 -31.68 11.66
C ILE A 93 -21.73 -31.94 10.79
N GLY A 94 -21.72 -33.09 10.13
CA GLY A 94 -20.62 -33.48 9.25
C GLY A 94 -20.51 -32.55 8.05
N ALA A 95 -19.34 -31.93 7.90
CA ALA A 95 -18.86 -31.38 6.64
C ALA A 95 -17.58 -32.13 6.26
N ALA A 96 -17.50 -32.52 4.99
CA ALA A 96 -16.42 -33.32 4.43
C ALA A 96 -15.04 -32.74 4.79
N THR A 97 -14.14 -33.64 5.16
CA THR A 97 -12.71 -33.36 5.36
C THR A 97 -12.11 -32.79 4.07
N ALA A 98 -12.05 -31.47 3.97
CA ALA A 98 -11.07 -30.81 3.12
C ALA A 98 -9.70 -31.05 3.78
N ALA A 99 -8.78 -31.62 3.00
CA ALA A 99 -7.39 -31.81 3.41
C ALA A 99 -6.84 -30.49 3.99
N ALA A 100 -6.00 -30.61 5.01
CA ALA A 100 -5.23 -29.50 5.58
C ALA A 100 -4.40 -28.83 4.48
N GLY A 101 -5.01 -27.83 3.83
CA GLY A 101 -4.38 -26.98 2.84
C GLY A 101 -3.75 -25.80 3.56
N SER A 102 -2.47 -25.57 3.29
CA SER A 102 -1.75 -24.37 3.72
C SER A 102 -2.57 -23.11 3.45
N THR A 103 -2.67 -22.24 4.46
CA THR A 103 -3.10 -20.84 4.36
C THR A 103 -2.50 -20.18 3.11
N PRO A 104 -3.28 -19.60 2.18
CA PRO A 104 -2.74 -18.93 1.01
C PRO A 104 -1.77 -17.82 1.44
N ALA A 105 -0.59 -17.74 0.82
CA ALA A 105 0.49 -16.83 1.22
C ALA A 105 0.09 -15.35 1.32
N ASN A 106 -0.97 -14.94 0.60
CA ASN A 106 -1.39 -13.54 0.47
C ASN A 106 -2.67 -13.21 1.25
N GLU A 107 -3.16 -14.11 2.08
CA GLU A 107 -4.42 -13.98 2.81
C GLU A 107 -4.52 -12.67 3.63
N LYS A 108 -3.43 -12.31 4.33
CA LYS A 108 -3.30 -11.06 5.09
C LYS A 108 -3.54 -9.81 4.23
N TYR A 109 -3.14 -9.86 2.96
CA TYR A 109 -3.28 -8.75 2.01
C TYR A 109 -4.64 -8.78 1.31
N PHE A 110 -5.18 -9.98 1.04
CA PHE A 110 -6.49 -10.15 0.40
C PHE A 110 -7.63 -9.51 1.20
N VAL A 111 -7.59 -9.58 2.53
CA VAL A 111 -8.62 -8.91 3.36
C VAL A 111 -8.50 -7.39 3.40
N GLN A 112 -7.36 -6.87 2.96
CA GLN A 112 -7.08 -5.45 2.81
C GLN A 112 -7.23 -4.99 1.35
N ARG A 113 -7.70 -5.86 0.45
CA ARG A 113 -7.70 -5.61 -1.00
C ARG A 113 -8.38 -4.30 -1.42
N TYR A 114 -9.44 -3.86 -0.73
CA TYR A 114 -10.09 -2.57 -1.04
C TYR A 114 -9.31 -1.36 -0.53
N MET A 115 -8.43 -1.53 0.47
CA MET A 115 -7.45 -0.51 0.85
C MET A 115 -6.28 -0.45 -0.13
N LEU A 116 -5.95 -1.57 -0.78
CA LEU A 116 -4.92 -1.62 -1.83
C LEU A 116 -5.45 -1.04 -3.14
N PHE A 117 -6.67 -1.43 -3.53
CA PHE A 117 -7.40 -0.94 -4.70
C PHE A 117 -8.91 -0.89 -4.42
N SER A 118 -9.50 0.30 -4.38
CA SER A 118 -10.94 0.50 -4.20
C SER A 118 -11.77 -0.20 -5.29
N ARG A 119 -11.28 -0.23 -6.54
CA ARG A 119 -11.92 -0.90 -7.68
C ARG A 119 -11.53 -2.38 -7.82
N TYR A 120 -11.07 -3.04 -6.75
CA TYR A 120 -10.52 -4.41 -6.83
C TYR A 120 -11.42 -5.38 -7.62
N ASP A 121 -12.71 -5.43 -7.31
CA ASP A 121 -13.65 -6.37 -7.94
C ASP A 121 -14.13 -5.95 -9.34
N GLU A 122 -13.72 -4.79 -9.83
CA GLU A 122 -13.92 -4.40 -11.23
C GLU A 122 -12.88 -5.06 -12.15
N GLY A 123 -11.99 -5.86 -11.57
CA GLY A 123 -11.10 -6.76 -12.28
C GLY A 123 -9.63 -6.47 -12.07
N VAL A 124 -9.24 -5.77 -11.01
CA VAL A 124 -7.83 -5.56 -10.65
C VAL A 124 -7.11 -6.90 -10.48
N GLN A 125 -5.85 -6.95 -10.89
CA GLN A 125 -5.02 -8.15 -10.84
C GLN A 125 -3.70 -7.84 -10.12
N LEU A 126 -3.27 -8.77 -9.26
CA LEU A 126 -1.99 -8.72 -8.57
C LEU A 126 -1.30 -10.08 -8.66
N ASP A 127 0.02 -10.06 -8.81
CA ASP A 127 0.89 -11.22 -8.57
C ASP A 127 1.26 -11.32 -7.09
N ASP A 128 2.02 -12.37 -6.72
CA ASP A 128 2.44 -12.58 -5.33
C ASP A 128 3.24 -11.40 -4.76
N GLU A 129 4.09 -10.78 -5.59
CA GLU A 129 4.85 -9.59 -5.19
C GLU A 129 3.98 -8.34 -5.04
N GLY A 130 3.03 -8.14 -5.95
CA GLY A 130 2.11 -7.00 -5.93
C GLY A 130 1.29 -6.94 -4.64
N TRP A 131 0.91 -8.08 -4.07
CA TRP A 131 0.11 -8.12 -2.83
C TRP A 131 0.78 -7.44 -1.64
N PHE A 132 2.10 -7.59 -1.49
CA PHE A 132 2.83 -7.02 -0.36
C PHE A 132 3.59 -5.73 -0.69
N SER A 133 3.86 -5.46 -1.97
CA SER A 133 4.63 -4.29 -2.42
C SER A 133 3.75 -3.10 -2.81
N VAL A 134 2.48 -3.32 -3.17
CA VAL A 134 1.63 -2.21 -3.63
C VAL A 134 1.36 -1.20 -2.51
N THR A 135 1.58 0.07 -2.82
CA THR A 135 1.22 1.18 -1.94
C THR A 135 -0.31 1.23 -1.78
N PRO A 136 -0.85 1.23 -0.54
CA PRO A 136 -2.30 1.39 -0.34
C PRO A 136 -2.84 2.64 -1.05
N GLU A 137 -4.01 2.53 -1.69
CA GLU A 137 -4.53 3.53 -2.63
C GLU A 137 -4.61 4.94 -2.03
N VAL A 138 -5.06 5.05 -0.78
CA VAL A 138 -5.16 6.35 -0.07
C VAL A 138 -3.79 6.99 0.10
N LEU A 139 -2.75 6.20 0.39
CA LEU A 139 -1.39 6.70 0.52
C LEU A 139 -0.82 7.09 -0.85
N ALA A 140 -1.05 6.28 -1.87
CA ALA A 140 -0.64 6.57 -3.25
C ALA A 140 -1.28 7.87 -3.76
N ARG A 141 -2.55 8.15 -3.40
CA ARG A 141 -3.24 9.41 -3.75
C ARG A 141 -2.60 10.62 -3.07
N HIS A 142 -2.32 10.53 -1.78
CA HIS A 142 -1.63 11.59 -1.04
C HIS A 142 -0.25 11.90 -1.66
N ILE A 143 0.52 10.85 -1.99
CA ILE A 143 1.81 11.00 -2.68
C ILE A 143 1.62 11.67 -4.04
N ALA A 144 0.60 11.28 -4.81
CA ALA A 144 0.30 11.85 -6.12
C ALA A 144 -0.06 13.34 -6.05
N GLU A 145 -0.87 13.75 -5.08
CA GLU A 145 -1.22 15.15 -4.85
C GLU A 145 0.04 16.00 -4.56
N ARG A 146 0.93 15.49 -3.71
CA ARG A 146 2.21 16.15 -3.39
C ARG A 146 3.18 16.19 -4.57
N CYS A 147 3.11 15.20 -5.46
CA CYS A 147 3.99 15.09 -6.62
C CYS A 147 3.39 15.67 -7.91
N ARG A 148 2.28 16.43 -7.81
CA ARG A 148 1.59 17.01 -8.97
C ARG A 148 2.55 17.80 -9.87
N CYS A 149 2.63 17.41 -11.14
CA CYS A 149 3.45 18.05 -12.15
C CYS A 149 2.93 17.72 -13.57
N ASP A 150 3.61 18.21 -14.62
CA ASP A 150 3.23 17.90 -16.00
C ASP A 150 3.66 16.48 -16.38
N LEU A 151 4.92 16.11 -16.11
CA LEU A 151 5.46 14.78 -16.39
C LEU A 151 6.11 14.17 -15.15
N ILE A 152 5.52 13.08 -14.66
CA ILE A 152 6.10 12.26 -13.59
C ILE A 152 6.60 10.93 -14.13
N LEU A 153 7.78 10.52 -13.66
CA LEU A 153 8.35 9.19 -13.90
C LEU A 153 8.14 8.31 -12.66
N ASP A 154 7.36 7.23 -12.79
CA ASP A 154 7.35 6.13 -11.83
C ASP A 154 8.41 5.11 -12.26
N ALA A 155 9.53 5.06 -11.53
CA ALA A 155 10.70 4.26 -11.90
C ALA A 155 10.55 2.76 -11.61
N PHE A 156 9.60 2.38 -10.73
CA PHE A 156 9.41 1.01 -10.25
C PHE A 156 7.90 0.75 -10.08
N ALA A 157 7.19 0.70 -11.20
CA ALA A 157 5.73 0.83 -11.21
C ALA A 157 4.99 -0.33 -10.53
N GLY A 158 5.60 -1.51 -10.43
CA GLY A 158 4.98 -2.69 -9.86
C GLY A 158 3.67 -3.03 -10.59
N VAL A 159 2.62 -3.30 -9.83
CA VAL A 159 1.25 -3.52 -10.36
C VAL A 159 0.49 -2.22 -10.67
N GLY A 160 1.17 -1.07 -10.66
CA GLY A 160 0.64 0.23 -11.09
C GLY A 160 -0.06 1.05 -10.00
N GLY A 161 0.07 0.71 -8.71
CA GLY A 161 -0.62 1.40 -7.62
C GLY A 161 -0.38 2.92 -7.60
N ASN A 162 0.89 3.35 -7.61
CA ASN A 162 1.26 4.77 -7.62
C ASN A 162 1.04 5.40 -9.01
N ALA A 163 1.49 4.75 -10.09
CA ALA A 163 1.26 5.20 -11.47
C ALA A 163 -0.21 5.55 -11.78
N ILE A 164 -1.17 4.76 -11.27
CA ILE A 164 -2.61 5.03 -11.42
C ILE A 164 -3.00 6.33 -10.71
N GLN A 165 -2.55 6.54 -9.46
CA GLN A 165 -2.86 7.77 -8.73
C GLN A 165 -2.18 9.00 -9.35
N PHE A 166 -0.94 8.85 -9.82
CA PHE A 166 -0.26 9.90 -10.58
C PHE A 166 -1.02 10.30 -11.84
N ALA A 167 -1.68 9.36 -12.53
CA ALA A 167 -2.46 9.67 -13.72
C ALA A 167 -3.73 10.49 -13.43
N PHE A 168 -4.23 10.49 -12.20
CA PHE A 168 -5.32 11.39 -11.80
C PHE A 168 -4.81 12.82 -11.54
N GLU A 169 -3.59 12.96 -11.02
CA GLU A 169 -3.07 14.26 -10.55
C GLU A 169 -2.13 14.97 -11.53
N CYS A 170 -1.32 14.23 -12.28
CA CYS A 170 -0.33 14.75 -13.22
C CYS A 170 -0.89 14.74 -14.66
N GLU A 171 -0.30 15.54 -15.56
CA GLU A 171 -0.75 15.58 -16.95
C GLU A 171 -0.38 14.30 -17.71
N ARG A 172 0.83 13.78 -17.49
CA ARG A 172 1.33 12.52 -18.06
C ARG A 172 2.19 11.74 -17.06
N VAL A 173 2.10 10.41 -17.16
CA VAL A 173 2.94 9.48 -16.41
C VAL A 173 3.80 8.68 -17.38
N LEU A 174 5.09 8.57 -17.09
CA LEU A 174 5.97 7.56 -17.65
C LEU A 174 6.20 6.51 -16.56
N ALA A 175 5.91 5.24 -16.83
CA ALA A 175 6.00 4.16 -15.84
C ALA A 175 6.92 3.04 -16.33
N ILE A 176 7.97 2.75 -15.57
CA ILE A 176 8.94 1.69 -15.86
C ILE A 176 8.66 0.49 -14.96
N GLU A 177 8.63 -0.70 -15.56
CA GLU A 177 8.60 -1.96 -14.82
C GLU A 177 9.56 -2.97 -15.47
N LEU A 178 10.33 -3.66 -14.64
CA LEU A 178 11.32 -4.63 -15.05
C LEU A 178 10.67 -5.98 -15.41
N ASP A 179 9.67 -6.40 -14.63
CA ASP A 179 9.01 -7.68 -14.85
C ASP A 179 7.88 -7.54 -15.89
N ARG A 180 8.05 -8.20 -17.05
CA ARG A 180 7.08 -8.12 -18.15
C ARG A 180 5.68 -8.60 -17.76
N PRO A 181 5.48 -9.75 -17.08
CA PRO A 181 4.18 -10.13 -16.56
C PRO A 181 3.53 -9.06 -15.68
N ARG A 182 4.25 -8.50 -14.71
CA ARG A 182 3.74 -7.46 -13.80
C ARG A 182 3.39 -6.17 -14.52
N LEU A 183 4.18 -5.79 -15.52
CA LEU A 183 3.84 -4.67 -16.40
C LEU A 183 2.47 -4.86 -17.07
N LEU A 184 2.15 -6.06 -17.52
CA LEU A 184 0.84 -6.35 -18.11
C LEU A 184 -0.30 -6.24 -17.09
N LEU A 185 -0.05 -6.60 -15.83
CA LEU A 185 -0.99 -6.39 -14.72
C LEU A 185 -1.19 -4.88 -14.48
N ALA A 186 -0.12 -4.09 -14.43
CA ALA A 186 -0.19 -2.65 -14.24
C ALA A 186 -0.98 -1.95 -15.36
N GLN A 187 -0.73 -2.33 -16.62
CA GLN A 187 -1.49 -1.85 -17.77
C GLN A 187 -2.97 -2.22 -17.69
N HIS A 188 -3.28 -3.42 -17.18
CA HIS A 188 -4.65 -3.86 -16.96
C HIS A 188 -5.34 -3.07 -15.85
N ASN A 189 -4.68 -2.90 -14.71
CA ASN A 189 -5.19 -2.13 -13.58
C ASN A 189 -5.45 -0.67 -13.98
N ALA A 190 -4.57 -0.05 -14.78
CA ALA A 190 -4.80 1.30 -15.31
C ALA A 190 -6.03 1.40 -16.22
N ARG A 191 -6.38 0.34 -16.96
CA ARG A 191 -7.64 0.28 -17.74
C ARG A 191 -8.85 0.14 -16.83
N VAL A 192 -8.75 -0.65 -15.76
CA VAL A 192 -9.82 -0.76 -14.74
C VAL A 192 -10.09 0.61 -14.12
N TYR A 193 -9.05 1.41 -13.87
CA TYR A 193 -9.19 2.77 -13.33
C TYR A 193 -9.48 3.85 -14.38
N GLU A 194 -9.59 3.49 -15.67
CA GLU A 194 -9.90 4.41 -16.78
C GLU A 194 -8.89 5.56 -16.96
N VAL A 195 -7.61 5.30 -16.68
CA VAL A 195 -6.51 6.28 -16.81
C VAL A 195 -5.39 5.82 -17.75
N ALA A 196 -5.60 4.72 -18.46
CA ALA A 196 -4.57 4.08 -19.30
C ALA A 196 -4.03 4.99 -20.41
N ASP A 197 -4.81 5.96 -20.89
CA ASP A 197 -4.41 6.92 -21.93
C ASP A 197 -3.43 8.00 -21.43
N ARG A 198 -3.31 8.18 -20.10
CA ARG A 198 -2.39 9.14 -19.50
C ARG A 198 -1.03 8.53 -19.12
N ILE A 199 -0.90 7.20 -19.18
CA ILE A 199 0.30 6.46 -18.78
C ILE A 199 1.01 5.87 -19.99
N GLU A 200 2.27 6.25 -20.19
CA GLU A 200 3.18 5.59 -21.12
C GLU A 200 4.03 4.56 -20.37
N TRP A 201 4.08 3.34 -20.90
CA TRP A 201 4.68 2.20 -20.22
C TRP A 201 6.01 1.80 -20.88
N MET A 202 7.06 1.63 -20.07
CA MET A 202 8.36 1.15 -20.51
C MET A 202 8.70 -0.18 -19.81
N HIS A 203 8.99 -1.21 -20.60
CA HIS A 203 9.55 -2.45 -20.07
C HIS A 203 11.06 -2.37 -20.05
N GLY A 204 11.66 -2.36 -18.86
CA GLY A 204 13.12 -2.34 -18.72
C GLY A 204 13.63 -2.02 -17.33
N ASP A 205 14.94 -2.00 -17.22
CA ASP A 205 15.66 -1.60 -16.01
C ASP A 205 15.76 -0.07 -15.93
N PHE A 206 15.24 0.50 -14.85
CA PHE A 206 15.32 1.94 -14.57
C PHE A 206 16.76 2.47 -14.68
N LEU A 207 17.75 1.81 -14.07
CA LEU A 207 19.12 2.32 -14.06
C LEU A 207 19.73 2.34 -15.46
N ALA A 208 19.35 1.38 -16.31
CA ALA A 208 19.76 1.33 -17.71
C ALA A 208 19.08 2.41 -18.57
N LEU A 209 17.81 2.72 -18.29
CA LEU A 209 17.02 3.70 -19.04
C LEU A 209 17.27 5.15 -18.62
N ALA A 210 17.56 5.37 -17.32
CA ALA A 210 17.71 6.67 -16.67
C ALA A 210 18.53 7.71 -17.46
N PRO A 211 19.69 7.39 -18.08
CA PRO A 211 20.48 8.37 -18.82
C PRO A 211 19.76 9.05 -20.00
N SER A 212 18.68 8.45 -20.50
CA SER A 212 17.92 8.94 -21.65
C SER A 212 16.61 9.65 -21.30
N LEU A 213 16.26 9.73 -20.01
CA LEU A 213 14.97 10.20 -19.54
C LEU A 213 15.03 11.64 -19.00
N LYS A 214 13.88 12.31 -19.08
CA LYS A 214 13.60 13.60 -18.46
C LYS A 214 12.17 13.61 -17.93
N ALA A 215 11.98 14.22 -16.76
CA ALA A 215 10.69 14.38 -16.10
C ALA A 215 10.77 15.59 -15.15
N ASP A 216 9.63 16.08 -14.68
CA ASP A 216 9.56 17.14 -13.67
C ASP A 216 9.73 16.56 -12.26
N VAL A 217 9.20 15.35 -12.05
CA VAL A 217 9.31 14.58 -10.82
C VAL A 217 9.68 13.13 -11.14
N VAL A 218 10.56 12.52 -10.33
CA VAL A 218 10.73 11.05 -10.31
C VAL A 218 10.19 10.49 -9.00
N PHE A 219 9.30 9.51 -9.09
CA PHE A 219 8.90 8.69 -7.96
C PHE A 219 9.69 7.38 -7.93
N LEU A 220 10.17 7.03 -6.74
CA LEU A 220 10.97 5.83 -6.48
C LEU A 220 10.28 4.96 -5.43
N SER A 221 9.93 3.73 -5.80
CA SER A 221 9.50 2.68 -4.88
C SER A 221 10.18 1.35 -5.22
N PRO A 222 11.52 1.28 -5.14
CA PRO A 222 12.29 0.08 -5.48
C PRO A 222 11.96 -1.09 -4.54
N PRO A 223 12.35 -2.33 -4.90
CA PRO A 223 12.17 -3.48 -4.03
C PRO A 223 12.97 -3.34 -2.72
N TRP A 224 12.32 -3.60 -1.59
CA TRP A 224 12.95 -3.54 -0.26
C TRP A 224 13.52 -4.89 0.22
N GLY A 225 13.55 -5.90 -0.65
CA GLY A 225 13.98 -7.26 -0.28
C GLY A 225 12.90 -8.13 0.35
N GLY A 226 11.62 -7.82 0.13
CA GLY A 226 10.48 -8.60 0.63
C GLY A 226 10.11 -8.28 2.09
N PRO A 227 9.05 -8.91 2.65
CA PRO A 227 8.57 -8.65 4.02
C PRO A 227 9.63 -8.78 5.12
N GLU A 228 10.75 -9.46 4.84
CA GLU A 228 11.87 -9.68 5.72
C GLU A 228 12.68 -8.41 6.05
N TYR A 229 12.46 -7.30 5.34
CA TYR A 229 13.14 -6.02 5.60
C TYR A 229 12.98 -5.53 7.06
N THR A 230 11.92 -5.97 7.74
CA THR A 230 11.61 -5.60 9.12
C THR A 230 12.48 -6.33 10.16
N GLN A 231 13.25 -7.34 9.75
CA GLN A 231 14.14 -8.08 10.65
C GLN A 231 15.34 -7.25 11.10
N ALA A 232 15.74 -6.26 10.30
CA ALA A 232 16.76 -5.30 10.69
C ALA A 232 16.14 -4.16 11.50
N LYS A 233 16.82 -3.76 12.59
CA LYS A 233 16.43 -2.57 13.36
C LYS A 233 16.49 -1.30 12.52
N THR A 234 17.47 -1.22 11.64
CA THR A 234 17.69 -0.07 10.75
C THR A 234 17.96 -0.60 9.35
N PHE A 235 17.21 -0.09 8.37
CA PHE A 235 17.31 -0.47 6.98
C PHE A 235 18.34 0.42 6.27
N ASP A 236 19.39 -0.21 5.76
CA ASP A 236 20.49 0.44 5.06
C ASP A 236 20.20 0.53 3.55
N LEU A 237 20.17 1.76 3.02
CA LEU A 237 19.75 2.02 1.64
C LEU A 237 20.70 1.40 0.61
N VAL A 238 21.98 1.20 0.94
CA VAL A 238 23.01 0.73 -0.01
C VAL A 238 23.02 -0.79 -0.09
N THR A 239 22.78 -1.47 1.02
CA THR A 239 23.01 -2.92 1.15
C THR A 239 21.74 -3.76 1.22
N MET A 240 20.58 -3.14 1.48
CA MET A 240 19.33 -3.87 1.75
C MET A 240 18.22 -3.68 0.71
N MET A 241 18.45 -2.90 -0.36
CA MET A 241 17.44 -2.55 -1.36
C MET A 241 17.19 -3.65 -2.42
N GLY A 242 16.91 -4.88 -1.99
CA GLY A 242 16.53 -5.97 -2.90
C GLY A 242 17.60 -6.32 -3.95
N GLY A 243 18.88 -6.11 -3.63
CA GLY A 243 20.00 -6.31 -4.56
C GLY A 243 20.42 -5.07 -5.37
N LEU A 244 19.77 -3.93 -5.14
CA LEU A 244 20.13 -2.63 -5.72
C LEU A 244 20.84 -1.74 -4.68
N ASP A 245 21.55 -0.71 -5.17
CA ASP A 245 22.06 0.38 -4.35
C ASP A 245 21.05 1.54 -4.34
N GLY A 246 20.39 1.75 -3.21
CA GLY A 246 19.40 2.81 -3.02
C GLY A 246 19.95 4.23 -3.21
N ALA A 247 21.25 4.44 -2.97
CA ALA A 247 21.91 5.72 -3.24
C ALA A 247 22.18 5.90 -4.74
N GLU A 248 22.55 4.85 -5.46
CA GLU A 248 22.68 4.89 -6.92
C GLU A 248 21.35 5.22 -7.59
N ILE A 249 20.25 4.60 -7.14
CA ILE A 249 18.90 4.88 -7.61
C ILE A 249 18.56 6.36 -7.45
N LEU A 250 18.78 6.94 -6.27
CA LEU A 250 18.52 8.36 -6.02
C LEU A 250 19.38 9.27 -6.91
N ARG A 251 20.68 8.97 -7.04
CA ARG A 251 21.59 9.74 -7.91
C ARG A 251 21.18 9.67 -9.37
N ALA A 252 20.66 8.52 -9.84
CA ALA A 252 20.10 8.40 -11.18
C ALA A 252 18.85 9.26 -11.36
N ALA A 253 17.93 9.21 -10.39
CA ALA A 253 16.69 9.99 -10.40
C ALA A 253 16.93 11.51 -10.42
N LEU A 254 17.87 12.00 -9.59
CA LEU A 254 18.24 13.42 -9.53
C LEU A 254 18.89 13.96 -10.82
N ARG A 255 19.33 13.09 -11.75
CA ARG A 255 19.78 13.50 -13.09
C ARG A 255 18.63 13.64 -14.10
N ILE A 256 17.49 13.00 -13.82
CA ILE A 256 16.29 12.99 -14.65
C ILE A 256 15.43 14.21 -14.33
N ALA A 257 15.20 14.49 -13.04
CA ALA A 257 14.30 15.53 -12.55
C ALA A 257 14.90 16.34 -11.38
N PRO A 258 14.48 17.59 -11.19
CA PRO A 258 14.86 18.39 -10.02
C PRO A 258 14.25 17.87 -8.71
N ASN A 259 13.08 17.23 -8.78
CA ASN A 259 12.31 16.76 -7.64
C ASN A 259 12.23 15.22 -7.65
N VAL A 260 12.53 14.59 -6.51
CA VAL A 260 12.49 13.13 -6.37
C VAL A 260 11.73 12.74 -5.10
N ALA A 261 10.68 11.94 -5.24
CA ALA A 261 9.89 11.40 -4.14
C ALA A 261 10.26 9.93 -3.93
N TYR A 262 10.85 9.59 -2.79
CA TYR A 262 11.40 8.26 -2.52
C TYR A 262 10.64 7.56 -1.39
N PHE A 263 9.86 6.54 -1.74
CA PHE A 263 9.16 5.69 -0.80
C PHE A 263 10.08 4.60 -0.26
N LEU A 264 10.29 4.62 1.05
CA LEU A 264 11.29 3.81 1.74
C LEU A 264 10.66 3.03 2.91
N PRO A 265 11.31 1.94 3.36
CA PRO A 265 10.92 1.23 4.56
C PRO A 265 10.78 2.13 5.79
N ARG A 266 9.81 1.82 6.65
CA ARG A 266 9.55 2.57 7.90
C ARG A 266 10.74 2.63 8.87
N ASN A 267 11.71 1.73 8.72
CA ASN A 267 12.93 1.61 9.52
C ASN A 267 14.18 2.08 8.76
N ALA A 268 14.05 2.77 7.62
CA ALA A 268 15.17 3.30 6.85
C ALA A 268 16.04 4.29 7.65
N ASP A 269 17.35 4.25 7.42
CA ASP A 269 18.29 5.14 8.10
C ASP A 269 18.12 6.59 7.60
N GLU A 270 17.38 7.39 8.38
CA GLU A 270 17.16 8.82 8.11
C GLU A 270 18.48 9.62 8.02
N ARG A 271 19.59 9.13 8.63
CA ARG A 271 20.90 9.77 8.50
C ARG A 271 21.50 9.56 7.11
N GLN A 272 21.31 8.38 6.52
CA GLN A 272 21.73 8.13 5.13
C GLN A 272 20.92 8.99 4.16
N ILE A 273 19.62 9.14 4.40
CA ILE A 273 18.75 10.01 3.60
C ILE A 273 19.24 11.46 3.64
N ALA A 274 19.49 12.00 4.84
CA ALA A 274 20.00 13.35 5.03
C ALA A 274 21.40 13.55 4.41
N GLN A 275 22.29 12.55 4.53
CA GLN A 275 23.61 12.58 3.90
C GLN A 275 23.50 12.63 2.37
N LEU A 276 22.63 11.81 1.77
CA LEU A 276 22.43 11.79 0.32
C LEU A 276 21.88 13.12 -0.20
N ALA A 277 20.96 13.75 0.55
CA ALA A 277 20.46 15.09 0.22
C ALA A 277 21.59 16.14 0.24
N ALA A 278 22.43 16.10 1.28
CA ALA A 278 23.59 16.99 1.42
C ALA A 278 24.64 16.78 0.31
N GLU A 279 24.93 15.52 -0.05
CA GLU A 279 25.83 15.17 -1.17
C GLU A 279 25.30 15.70 -2.52
N ALA A 280 23.99 15.61 -2.72
CA ALA A 280 23.33 16.12 -3.92
C ALA A 280 23.13 17.64 -3.93
N GLY A 281 23.30 18.31 -2.79
CA GLY A 281 23.08 19.75 -2.66
C GLY A 281 21.61 20.16 -2.78
N VAL A 282 20.68 19.28 -2.39
CA VAL A 282 19.22 19.53 -2.45
C VAL A 282 18.59 19.44 -1.06
N PRO A 283 17.50 20.17 -0.77
CA PRO A 283 16.75 19.98 0.46
C PRO A 283 16.08 18.60 0.47
N VAL A 284 15.77 18.09 1.67
CA VAL A 284 14.95 16.89 1.85
C VAL A 284 13.91 17.09 2.95
N GLU A 285 12.67 16.74 2.66
CA GLU A 285 11.59 16.59 3.64
C GLU A 285 11.33 15.10 3.86
N ILE A 286 11.21 14.66 5.13
CA ILE A 286 10.86 13.28 5.48
C ILE A 286 9.45 13.27 6.08
N GLU A 287 8.55 12.52 5.44
CA GLU A 287 7.18 12.32 5.88
C GLU A 287 6.98 10.86 6.32
N ARG A 288 6.41 10.62 7.51
CA ARG A 288 6.13 9.28 8.02
C ARG A 288 4.73 8.83 7.64
N CYS A 289 4.62 7.85 6.75
CA CYS A 289 3.35 7.37 6.24
C CYS A 289 2.73 6.35 7.22
N ARG A 290 1.55 6.66 7.74
CA ARG A 290 0.77 5.77 8.63
C ARG A 290 -0.62 5.53 8.07
N LEU A 291 -1.08 4.29 8.13
CA LEU A 291 -2.45 3.90 7.76
C LEU A 291 -3.09 3.21 8.96
N ASN A 292 -4.24 3.70 9.43
CA ASN A 292 -4.93 3.20 10.63
C ASN A 292 -4.00 3.14 11.87
N GLY A 293 -3.16 4.16 12.05
CA GLY A 293 -2.17 4.22 13.14
C GLY A 293 -0.90 3.39 12.90
N HIS A 294 -0.92 2.43 11.97
CA HIS A 294 0.22 1.57 11.69
C HIS A 294 1.20 2.22 10.71
N PRO A 295 2.51 2.24 11.03
CA PRO A 295 3.55 2.71 10.11
C PRO A 295 3.60 1.84 8.84
N LYS A 296 3.60 2.48 7.68
CA LYS A 296 3.70 1.82 6.36
C LYS A 296 5.07 2.02 5.73
N GLY A 297 5.61 3.23 5.81
CA GLY A 297 6.90 3.59 5.24
C GLY A 297 7.23 5.04 5.58
N ILE A 298 8.31 5.52 4.98
CA ILE A 298 8.64 6.95 4.96
C ILE A 298 8.71 7.43 3.51
N MET A 299 8.25 8.64 3.26
CA MET A 299 8.51 9.36 2.03
C MET A 299 9.64 10.35 2.27
N ALA A 300 10.68 10.28 1.45
CA ALA A 300 11.72 11.31 1.40
C ALA A 300 11.56 12.12 0.10
N TYR A 301 11.20 13.40 0.24
CA TYR A 301 11.00 14.32 -0.86
C TYR A 301 12.25 15.19 -1.04
N PHE A 302 13.05 14.90 -2.05
CA PHE A 302 14.29 15.61 -2.38
C PHE A 302 14.02 16.71 -3.41
N GLY A 303 14.56 17.90 -3.19
CA GLY A 303 14.48 19.03 -4.15
C GLY A 303 13.17 19.82 -4.10
N PHE A 304 12.12 19.28 -3.48
CA PHE A 304 10.83 19.97 -3.32
C PHE A 304 11.04 21.28 -2.53
N GLU A 305 10.58 22.38 -3.10
CA GLU A 305 10.57 23.67 -2.41
C GLU A 305 9.55 23.60 -1.27
N GLN A 306 9.92 24.10 -0.09
CA GLN A 306 8.93 24.40 0.93
C GLN A 306 8.16 25.61 0.45
N GLU A 307 6.83 25.52 0.34
CA GLU A 307 6.02 26.73 0.20
C GLU A 307 6.34 27.64 1.37
N VAL A 308 7.05 28.73 1.08
CA VAL A 308 7.24 29.82 2.03
C VAL A 308 5.88 30.47 2.20
N GLY A 309 5.16 30.05 3.23
CA GLY A 309 3.90 30.67 3.66
C GLY A 309 4.05 32.13 4.03
#